data_AF-A0A926W3I4-F1
#
_entry.id   AF-A0A926W3I4-F1
#
_cell.length_a   1.000
_cell.length_b   1.000
_cell.length_c   1.000
_cell.angle_alpha   90.00
_cell.angle_beta   90.00
_cell.angle_gamma   90.00
#
_symmetry.space_group_name_H-M   'P 1'
#
loop_
_entity.id
_entity.type
_entity.pdbx_description
1 polymer ?
#
loop_
_entity_poly.entity_id
_entity_poly.type
_entity_poly.pdbx_seq_one_letter_code
_entity_poly.pdbx_strand_id
1 'polypeptide(L)'
;MAHIQKKVPQAPKPAAAPEPEQEQKPPTATPAAPEPEQEGYTVQHDEEAGTVTFALLDGTEYTIKEPKAKAFLLMQGWYAKAPSEYQSDAFATVKLVHGCIQGDKPGFDAFVDALELEDMERLGAALSCFRGLGERVKRMSAVQRAGAGVQG
;
A
#
# COMPACT_ATOMS: atom_id res chain seq x y z
N MET A 1 -29.97 -22.28 76.82
CA MET A 1 -29.68 -20.83 76.89
C MET A 1 -30.45 -20.12 75.77
N ALA A 2 -30.85 -18.88 76.06
CA ALA A 2 -31.54 -17.81 75.30
C ALA A 2 -31.97 -18.08 73.83
N HIS A 3 -33.22 -17.91 73.38
CA HIS A 3 -34.13 -16.74 73.37
C HIS A 3 -33.82 -15.66 72.29
N ILE A 4 -34.87 -15.35 71.51
CA ILE A 4 -35.32 -14.09 70.87
C ILE A 4 -34.78 -13.54 69.51
N GLN A 5 -35.76 -13.38 68.61
CA GLN A 5 -36.20 -12.18 67.84
C GLN A 5 -35.68 -11.80 66.43
N LYS A 6 -36.65 -11.80 65.50
CA LYS A 6 -37.11 -10.71 64.61
C LYS A 6 -36.09 -9.72 64.03
N LYS A 7 -36.07 -9.60 62.69
CA LYS A 7 -36.26 -8.31 61.96
C LYS A 7 -36.32 -8.53 60.45
N VAL A 8 -37.41 -8.09 59.80
CA VAL A 8 -37.36 -7.56 58.42
C VAL A 8 -37.27 -6.05 58.58
N PRO A 9 -36.28 -5.38 57.97
CA PRO A 9 -36.67 -4.24 57.13
C PRO A 9 -35.74 -3.96 55.93
N GLN A 10 -36.41 -3.55 54.85
CA GLN A 10 -36.11 -2.34 54.08
C GLN A 10 -34.92 -2.37 53.12
N ALA A 11 -35.27 -2.37 51.83
CA ALA A 11 -34.40 -1.93 50.74
C ALA A 11 -34.09 -0.42 50.91
N PRO A 12 -32.80 -0.03 50.85
CA PRO A 12 -32.41 1.33 50.55
C PRO A 12 -32.02 1.45 49.07
N LYS A 13 -32.85 2.21 48.34
CA LYS A 13 -32.52 3.26 47.35
C LYS A 13 -31.07 3.28 46.79
N PRO A 14 -30.85 3.29 45.45
CA PRO A 14 -29.52 3.56 44.90
C PRO A 14 -29.19 5.04 45.11
N ALA A 15 -28.09 5.31 45.83
CA ALA A 15 -27.48 6.62 45.95
C ALA A 15 -26.00 6.51 45.57
N ALA A 16 -25.66 7.20 44.48
CA ALA A 16 -24.37 7.78 44.08
C ALA A 16 -23.02 7.08 44.42
N ALA A 17 -22.29 6.76 43.32
CA ALA A 17 -20.83 6.81 43.05
C ALA A 17 -19.83 6.96 44.24
N PRO A 18 -18.66 6.29 44.24
CA PRO A 18 -17.62 6.40 43.19
C PRO A 18 -16.88 5.09 42.79
N GLU A 19 -15.97 5.22 41.82
CA GLU A 19 -15.10 4.26 41.10
C GLU A 19 -14.36 3.20 41.95
N PRO A 20 -13.91 2.06 41.37
CA PRO A 20 -12.58 2.02 40.73
C PRO A 20 -12.45 1.13 39.45
N GLU A 21 -11.65 1.63 38.52
CA GLU A 21 -10.49 0.95 37.89
C GLU A 21 -10.69 -0.17 36.82
N GLN A 22 -10.24 0.22 35.61
CA GLN A 22 -9.55 -0.55 34.55
C GLN A 22 -10.30 -1.61 33.72
N GLU A 23 -10.61 -1.23 32.46
CA GLU A 23 -10.38 -2.12 31.31
C GLU A 23 -9.85 -1.32 30.11
N GLN A 24 -8.66 -1.68 29.63
CA GLN A 24 -7.97 -1.08 28.48
C GLN A 24 -8.31 -1.82 27.17
N LYS A 25 -8.93 -1.10 26.22
CA LYS A 25 -8.65 -0.98 24.75
C LYS A 25 -8.72 -2.23 23.83
N PRO A 26 -9.01 -2.08 22.51
CA PRO A 26 -8.27 -1.20 21.59
C PRO A 26 -9.07 -0.03 20.98
N PRO A 27 -8.34 0.95 20.41
CA PRO A 27 -8.81 2.30 20.15
C PRO A 27 -9.62 2.42 18.86
N THR A 28 -10.67 3.23 18.93
CA THR A 28 -11.21 4.02 17.82
C THR A 28 -10.08 4.61 17.00
N ALA A 29 -9.93 4.15 15.77
CA ALA A 29 -9.03 4.77 14.79
C ALA A 29 -9.54 6.19 14.50
N THR A 30 -8.70 7.17 14.83
CA THR A 30 -8.82 8.55 14.40
C THR A 30 -8.86 8.58 12.86
N PRO A 31 -9.80 9.30 12.21
CA PRO A 31 -9.78 9.46 10.76
C PRO A 31 -8.49 10.19 10.36
N ALA A 32 -7.67 9.52 9.56
CA ALA A 32 -6.52 10.12 8.91
C ALA A 32 -6.97 11.28 8.02
N ALA A 33 -6.22 12.38 8.06
CA ALA A 33 -6.48 13.56 7.24
C ALA A 33 -6.45 13.19 5.74
N PRO A 34 -7.36 13.72 4.91
CA PRO A 34 -7.37 13.44 3.48
C PRO A 34 -6.09 14.02 2.83
N GLU A 35 -5.25 13.13 2.30
CA GLU A 35 -4.24 13.47 1.31
C GLU A 35 -4.93 14.11 0.08
N PRO A 36 -4.24 14.99 -0.67
CA PRO A 36 -4.86 15.83 -1.68
C PRO A 36 -5.63 14.99 -2.70
N GLU A 37 -6.96 15.22 -2.75
CA GLU A 37 -7.87 14.68 -3.74
C GLU A 37 -7.39 15.15 -5.13
N GLN A 38 -6.59 14.32 -5.80
CA GLN A 38 -6.40 14.44 -7.23
C GLN A 38 -7.73 14.00 -7.85
N GLU A 39 -8.48 14.96 -8.38
CA GLU A 39 -9.75 14.71 -9.08
C GLU A 39 -9.56 13.58 -10.11
N GLY A 40 -10.05 12.38 -9.79
CA GLY A 40 -10.24 11.29 -10.77
C GLY A 40 -9.80 9.87 -10.38
N TYR A 41 -8.94 9.65 -9.38
CA TYR A 41 -8.50 8.28 -9.05
C TYR A 41 -8.11 8.08 -7.58
N THR A 42 -8.66 7.03 -6.95
CA THR A 42 -8.42 6.68 -5.55
C THR A 42 -7.27 5.68 -5.45
N VAL A 43 -6.20 6.08 -4.74
CA VAL A 43 -5.11 5.19 -4.34
C VAL A 43 -5.20 4.99 -2.83
N GLN A 44 -5.24 3.73 -2.38
CA GLN A 44 -5.28 3.40 -0.95
C GLN A 44 -3.90 2.94 -0.51
N HIS A 45 -3.24 3.72 0.35
CA HIS A 45 -1.94 3.37 0.92
C HIS A 45 -2.11 2.81 2.33
N ASP A 46 -1.61 1.60 2.55
CA ASP A 46 -1.50 0.95 3.85
C ASP A 46 -0.02 0.94 4.27
N GLU A 47 0.34 1.85 5.18
CA GLU A 47 1.72 2.02 5.65
C GLU A 47 2.18 0.84 6.52
N GLU A 48 1.28 0.20 7.26
CA GLU A 48 1.62 -0.91 8.17
C GLU A 48 1.96 -2.19 7.39
N ALA A 49 1.19 -2.49 6.35
CA ALA A 49 1.44 -3.59 5.43
C ALA A 49 2.52 -3.27 4.37
N GLY A 50 2.80 -1.98 4.16
CA GLY A 50 3.66 -1.47 3.10
C GLY A 50 3.08 -1.78 1.73
N THR A 51 1.78 -1.57 1.54
CA THR A 51 1.04 -1.89 0.31
C THR A 51 0.24 -0.71 -0.20
N VAL A 52 0.08 -0.65 -1.51
CA VAL A 52 -0.75 0.36 -2.18
C VAL A 52 -1.73 -0.35 -3.09
N THR A 53 -3.01 -0.01 -2.99
CA THR A 53 -4.07 -0.53 -3.84
C THR A 53 -4.58 0.57 -4.77
N PHE A 54 -4.73 0.25 -6.05
CA PHE A 54 -5.26 1.15 -7.07
C PHE A 54 -6.06 0.34 -8.09
N ALA A 55 -6.99 1.00 -8.79
CA ALA A 55 -7.75 0.40 -9.87
C ALA A 55 -7.35 1.00 -11.23
N LEU A 56 -7.28 0.16 -12.26
CA LEU A 56 -7.17 0.60 -13.65
C LEU A 56 -8.49 1.19 -14.16
N LEU A 57 -8.48 1.81 -15.32
CA LEU A 57 -9.66 2.38 -15.97
C LEU A 57 -10.75 1.34 -16.26
N ASP A 58 -10.36 0.10 -16.57
CA ASP A 58 -11.30 -1.00 -16.80
C ASP A 58 -11.98 -1.50 -15.50
N GLY A 59 -11.53 -1.00 -14.34
CA GLY A 59 -12.00 -1.38 -13.02
C GLY A 59 -11.22 -2.53 -12.39
N THR A 60 -10.21 -3.10 -13.07
CA THR A 60 -9.32 -4.10 -12.46
C THR A 60 -8.52 -3.48 -11.32
N GLU A 61 -8.66 -4.04 -10.13
CA GLU A 61 -7.95 -3.61 -8.93
C GLU A 61 -6.64 -4.39 -8.75
N TYR A 62 -5.56 -3.66 -8.45
CA TYR A 62 -4.27 -4.22 -8.13
C TYR A 62 -3.76 -3.70 -6.79
N THR A 63 -3.27 -4.63 -5.97
CA THR A 63 -2.50 -4.32 -4.76
C THR A 63 -1.03 -4.58 -5.03
N ILE A 64 -0.19 -3.59 -4.78
CA ILE A 64 1.26 -3.69 -4.93
C ILE A 64 1.94 -3.55 -3.58
N LYS A 65 2.98 -4.36 -3.37
CA LYS A 65 3.82 -4.25 -2.17
C LYS A 65 5.03 -3.35 -2.42
N GLU A 66 5.50 -2.67 -1.38
CA GLU A 66 6.71 -1.86 -1.46
C GLU A 66 7.87 -2.67 -2.07
N PRO A 67 8.44 -2.20 -3.20
CA PRO A 67 9.55 -2.88 -3.86
C PRO A 67 10.79 -2.90 -2.97
N LYS A 68 11.24 -4.12 -2.65
CA LYS A 68 12.50 -4.36 -1.94
C LYS A 68 13.67 -4.55 -2.91
N ALA A 69 14.90 -4.61 -2.38
CA ALA A 69 16.13 -4.79 -3.16
C ALA A 69 16.04 -5.88 -4.24
N LYS A 70 15.40 -7.02 -3.93
CA LYS A 70 15.19 -8.13 -4.87
C LYS A 70 14.36 -7.73 -6.10
N ALA A 71 13.34 -6.89 -5.94
CA ALA A 71 12.51 -6.42 -7.05
C ALA A 71 13.35 -5.61 -8.05
N PHE A 72 14.21 -4.73 -7.55
CA PHE A 72 15.12 -3.96 -8.39
C PHE A 72 16.16 -4.85 -9.10
N LEU A 73 16.73 -5.85 -8.42
CA LEU A 73 17.66 -6.80 -9.05
C LEU A 73 17.00 -7.59 -10.21
N LEU A 74 15.77 -8.06 -10.00
CA LEU A 74 15.01 -8.75 -11.05
C LEU A 74 14.68 -7.81 -12.21
N MET A 75 14.32 -6.56 -11.90
CA MET A 75 14.09 -5.53 -12.90
C MET A 75 15.36 -5.23 -13.70
N GLN A 76 16.55 -5.18 -13.08
CA GLN A 76 17.83 -5.02 -13.80
C GLN A 76 18.08 -6.16 -14.77
N GLY A 77 17.89 -7.40 -14.32
CA GLY A 77 18.09 -8.58 -15.15
C GLY A 77 17.13 -8.62 -16.34
N TRP A 78 15.89 -8.16 -16.16
CA TRP A 78 14.94 -7.99 -17.25
C TRP A 78 15.36 -6.87 -18.20
N TYR A 79 15.68 -5.68 -17.67
CA TYR A 79 16.02 -4.50 -18.47
C TYR A 79 17.24 -4.73 -19.37
N ALA A 80 18.24 -5.47 -18.89
CA ALA A 80 19.43 -5.83 -19.67
C ALA A 80 19.14 -6.74 -20.88
N LYS A 81 17.99 -7.41 -20.90
CA LYS A 81 17.57 -8.33 -21.98
C LYS A 81 16.34 -7.80 -22.73
N ALA A 82 15.76 -6.69 -22.28
CA ALA A 82 14.56 -6.14 -22.85
C ALA A 82 14.86 -5.52 -24.23
N PRO A 83 13.95 -5.67 -25.21
CA PRO A 83 13.96 -4.89 -26.44
C PRO A 83 14.18 -3.41 -26.19
N SER A 84 14.85 -2.71 -27.11
CA SER A 84 15.21 -1.29 -26.97
C SER A 84 13.99 -0.39 -26.76
N GLU A 85 12.83 -0.73 -27.34
CA GLU A 85 11.55 -0.03 -27.13
C GLU A 85 11.08 -0.04 -25.67
N TYR A 86 11.46 -1.07 -24.90
CA TYR A 86 11.15 -1.22 -23.48
C TYR A 86 12.24 -0.65 -22.57
N GLN A 87 13.34 -0.13 -23.13
CA GLN A 87 14.42 0.50 -22.36
C GLN A 87 14.12 1.98 -22.09
N SER A 88 12.98 2.25 -21.45
CA SER A 88 12.58 3.58 -21.00
C SER A 88 12.32 3.61 -19.49
N ASP A 89 12.36 4.81 -18.91
CA ASP A 89 12.08 5.00 -17.47
C ASP A 89 10.61 4.63 -17.16
N ALA A 90 9.70 4.85 -18.11
CA ALA A 90 8.30 4.47 -18.02
C ALA A 90 8.14 2.94 -17.99
N PHE A 91 8.76 2.21 -18.92
CA PHE A 91 8.69 0.74 -18.92
C PHE A 91 9.41 0.10 -17.73
N ALA A 92 10.49 0.71 -17.25
CA ALA A 92 11.12 0.29 -15.99
C ALA A 92 10.17 0.42 -14.79
N THR A 93 9.42 1.52 -14.74
CA THR A 93 8.39 1.80 -13.74
C THR A 93 7.28 0.76 -13.80
N VAL A 94 6.67 0.56 -14.99
CA VAL A 94 5.62 -0.45 -15.21
C VAL A 94 6.12 -1.84 -14.86
N LYS A 95 7.35 -2.18 -15.24
CA LYS A 95 7.94 -3.48 -14.92
C LYS A 95 8.13 -3.69 -13.42
N LEU A 96 8.58 -2.66 -12.72
CA LEU A 96 8.74 -2.72 -11.28
C LEU A 96 7.39 -2.91 -10.59
N VAL A 97 6.37 -2.15 -11.00
CA VAL A 97 5.01 -2.30 -10.48
C VAL A 97 4.51 -3.71 -10.71
N HIS A 98 4.59 -4.20 -11.95
CA HIS A 98 4.22 -5.57 -12.30
C HIS A 98 4.98 -6.61 -11.46
N GLY A 99 6.25 -6.37 -11.15
CA GLY A 99 7.03 -7.22 -10.25
C GLY A 99 6.49 -7.29 -8.82
N CYS A 100 5.77 -6.25 -8.39
CA CYS A 100 5.29 -6.04 -7.03
C CYS A 100 3.79 -6.28 -6.82
N ILE A 101 3.02 -6.53 -7.88
CA ILE A 101 1.61 -6.92 -7.79
C ILE A 101 1.48 -8.19 -6.93
N GLN A 102 0.57 -8.15 -5.98
CA GLN A 102 0.19 -9.28 -5.13
C GLN A 102 -0.99 -10.04 -5.72
N GLY A 103 -1.06 -11.35 -5.45
CA GLY A 103 -2.19 -12.19 -5.87
C GLY A 103 -2.08 -12.67 -7.31
N ASP A 104 -3.23 -12.76 -7.98
CA ASP A 104 -3.31 -13.13 -9.39
C ASP A 104 -2.74 -12.01 -10.26
N LYS A 105 -1.80 -12.35 -11.12
CA LYS A 105 -1.06 -11.37 -11.90
C LYS A 105 -0.99 -11.79 -13.36
N PRO A 106 -1.42 -10.93 -14.31
CA PRO A 106 -1.28 -11.24 -15.72
C PRO A 106 0.19 -11.34 -16.14
N GLY A 107 0.43 -11.92 -17.32
CA GLY A 107 1.73 -11.81 -18.00
C GLY A 107 2.13 -10.34 -18.16
N PHE A 108 3.44 -10.05 -18.26
CA PHE A 108 3.90 -8.67 -18.38
C PHE A 108 3.37 -7.98 -19.65
N ASP A 109 3.39 -8.68 -20.79
CA ASP A 109 2.87 -8.15 -22.05
C ASP A 109 1.36 -7.86 -21.95
N ALA A 110 0.58 -8.82 -21.43
CA ALA A 110 -0.85 -8.62 -21.21
C ALA A 110 -1.16 -7.47 -20.22
N PHE A 111 -0.29 -7.25 -19.23
CA PHE A 111 -0.40 -6.11 -18.33
C PHE A 111 -0.16 -4.81 -19.08
N VAL A 112 0.91 -4.71 -19.88
CA VAL A 112 1.22 -3.53 -20.70
C VAL A 112 0.10 -3.24 -21.71
N ASP A 113 -0.41 -4.27 -22.37
CA ASP A 113 -1.49 -4.13 -23.37
C ASP A 113 -2.81 -3.63 -22.75
N ALA A 114 -3.02 -3.88 -21.46
CA ALA A 114 -4.20 -3.42 -20.72
C ALA A 114 -4.07 -1.99 -20.18
N LEU A 115 -2.87 -1.41 -20.18
CA LEU A 115 -2.64 -0.07 -19.62
C LEU A 115 -2.99 1.01 -20.64
N GLU A 116 -3.88 1.91 -20.25
CA GLU A 116 -4.11 3.16 -20.95
C GLU A 116 -3.17 4.26 -20.43
N LEU A 117 -3.13 5.39 -21.14
CA LEU A 117 -2.26 6.51 -20.77
C LEU A 117 -2.56 7.03 -19.35
N GLU A 118 -3.84 7.11 -18.98
CA GLU A 118 -4.30 7.54 -17.66
C GLU A 118 -3.93 6.52 -16.57
N ASP A 119 -3.83 5.22 -16.90
CA ASP A 119 -3.38 4.20 -15.94
C ASP A 119 -1.90 4.37 -15.58
N MET A 120 -1.10 4.91 -16.51
CA MET A 120 0.31 5.24 -16.23
C MET A 120 0.44 6.34 -15.18
N GLU A 121 -0.51 7.27 -15.13
CA GLU A 121 -0.58 8.31 -14.09
C GLU A 121 -0.95 7.70 -12.74
N ARG A 122 -1.91 6.76 -12.73
CA ARG A 122 -2.30 6.01 -11.51
C ARG A 122 -1.15 5.16 -10.98
N LEU A 123 -0.41 4.49 -11.86
CA LEU A 123 0.81 3.75 -11.51
C LEU A 123 1.87 4.67 -10.90
N GLY A 124 2.05 5.86 -11.49
CA GLY A 124 2.94 6.89 -10.97
C GLY A 124 2.52 7.37 -9.57
N ALA A 125 1.24 7.62 -9.37
CA ALA A 125 0.67 8.00 -8.09
C ALA A 125 0.85 6.88 -7.04
N ALA A 126 0.55 5.64 -7.39
CA ALA A 126 0.74 4.49 -6.50
C ALA A 126 2.20 4.31 -6.07
N LEU A 127 3.15 4.54 -6.98
CA LEU A 127 4.57 4.50 -6.64
C LEU A 127 5.04 5.70 -5.83
N SER A 128 4.37 6.85 -5.94
CA SER A 128 4.69 8.04 -5.17
C SER A 128 4.42 7.88 -3.67
N CYS A 129 3.51 6.98 -3.29
CA CYS A 129 3.27 6.56 -1.91
C CYS A 129 4.52 5.90 -1.29
N PHE A 130 5.38 5.28 -2.11
CA PHE A 130 6.64 4.69 -1.64
C PHE A 130 7.77 5.71 -1.72
N ARG A 131 8.18 6.20 -0.55
CA ARG A 131 9.19 7.26 -0.44
C ARG A 131 10.51 6.90 -1.13
N GLY A 132 11.00 7.81 -1.99
CA GLY A 132 12.30 7.69 -2.66
C GLY A 132 12.35 6.64 -3.78
N LEU A 133 11.22 6.01 -4.09
CA LEU A 133 11.18 4.96 -5.09
C LEU A 133 11.40 5.46 -6.51
N GLY A 134 10.75 6.57 -6.90
CA GLY A 134 10.91 7.17 -8.23
C GLY A 134 12.35 7.57 -8.52
N GLU A 135 13.08 8.12 -7.56
CA GLU A 135 14.52 8.42 -7.71
C GLU A 135 15.36 7.17 -7.90
N ARG A 136 15.00 6.07 -7.24
CA ARG A 136 15.72 4.80 -7.31
C ARG A 136 15.54 4.14 -8.68
N VAL A 137 14.34 4.21 -9.24
CA VAL A 137 14.04 3.74 -10.61
C VAL A 137 14.79 4.59 -11.64
N LYS A 138 14.77 5.92 -11.50
CA LYS A 138 15.53 6.84 -12.39
C LYS A 138 17.03 6.58 -12.37
N ARG A 139 17.62 6.43 -11.17
CA ARG A 139 19.05 6.11 -11.04
C ARG A 139 19.41 4.80 -11.71
N MET A 140 18.59 3.78 -11.53
CA MET A 140 18.84 2.47 -12.12
C MET A 140 18.71 2.45 -13.64
N SER A 141 17.64 3.02 -14.18
CA SER A 141 17.43 3.13 -15.63
C SER A 141 18.53 3.97 -16.30
N ALA A 142 19.00 5.03 -15.64
CA ALA A 142 20.16 5.79 -16.10
C ALA A 142 21.46 4.96 -16.12
N VAL A 143 21.73 4.19 -15.06
CA VAL A 143 22.90 3.29 -15.00
C VAL A 143 22.86 2.24 -16.12
N GLN A 144 21.69 1.65 -16.38
CA GLN A 144 21.55 0.63 -17.42
C GLN A 144 21.74 1.22 -18.82
N ARG A 145 21.23 2.42 -19.08
CA ARG A 145 21.47 3.14 -20.35
C ARG A 145 22.95 3.49 -20.54
N ALA A 146 23.63 3.92 -19.48
CA ALA A 146 25.06 4.22 -19.53
C ALA A 146 25.93 2.95 -19.73
N GLY A 147 25.55 1.84 -19.11
CA GLY A 147 26.24 0.55 -19.27
C GLY A 147 26.01 -0.12 -20.64
N ALA A 148 24.83 0.07 -21.23
CA ALA A 148 24.52 -0.43 -22.58
C ALA A 148 25.33 0.27 -23.69
N GLY A 149 25.87 1.48 -23.43
CA GLY A 149 26.71 2.23 -24.37
C GLY A 149 28.18 1.78 -24.46
N VAL A 150 28.60 0.75 -23.70
CA VAL A 150 30.00 0.27 -23.64
C VAL A 150 30.21 -1.04 -24.44
N GLN A 151 29.20 -1.52 -25.15
CA GLN A 151 29.33 -2.62 -26.13
C GLN A 151 28.83 -2.15 -27.49
N GLY A 152 29.63 -1.32 -28.16
CA GLY A 152 29.49 -0.93 -29.55
C GLY A 152 30.84 -1.01 -30.24
#